data_AF-A0A140NI73-F1
#
_entry.id   AF-A0A140NI73-F1
#
_cell.length_a   1.000
_cell.length_b   1.000
_cell.length_c   1.000
_cell.angle_alpha   90.00
_cell.angle_beta   90.00
_cell.angle_gamma   90.00
#
_symmetry.space_group_name_H-M   'P 1'
#
loop_
_entity.id
_entity.type
_entity.pdbx_description
1 polymer ?
#
loop_
_entity_poly.entity_id
_entity_poly.type
_entity_poly.pdbx_seq_one_letter_code
_entity_poly.pdbx_strand_id
1 'polypeptide(L)'
;MKKSIIAIVLSCIGFSVYAGTSYTKEELNKLVDSGNPPKEKYEQILGTDTMPFSPCKSDVNKMYNQLIGEYPVKVIQNSPDSYVVKMWANDGFVVAKCANGQKIVSGAEYE
;
A
#
# COMPACT_ATOMS: atom_id res chain seq x y z
N MET A 1 7.88 -27.22 56.72
CA MET A 1 8.70 -27.75 55.60
C MET A 1 7.72 -28.32 54.57
N LYS A 2 7.63 -27.94 53.29
CA LYS A 2 8.43 -27.10 52.39
C LYS A 2 7.44 -26.39 51.45
N LYS A 3 7.82 -25.18 51.05
CA LYS A 3 7.20 -24.34 50.03
C LYS A 3 7.27 -25.08 48.68
N SER A 4 6.17 -25.16 47.96
CA SER A 4 6.21 -25.48 46.52
C SER A 4 5.56 -24.33 45.77
N ILE A 5 6.43 -23.38 45.42
CA ILE A 5 6.18 -22.27 44.51
C ILE A 5 5.99 -22.90 43.13
N ILE A 6 4.76 -22.93 42.63
CA ILE A 6 4.51 -23.20 41.21
C ILE A 6 4.62 -21.85 40.50
N ALA A 7 5.86 -21.55 40.08
CA ALA A 7 6.15 -20.49 39.14
C ALA A 7 5.68 -20.94 37.76
N ILE A 8 4.47 -20.56 37.37
CA ILE A 8 4.08 -20.53 35.96
C ILE A 8 4.76 -19.30 35.38
N VAL A 9 5.95 -19.51 34.86
CA VAL A 9 6.60 -18.59 33.93
C VAL A 9 5.74 -18.58 32.68
N LEU A 10 4.77 -17.68 32.68
CA LEU A 10 4.01 -17.30 31.50
C LEU A 10 4.97 -16.50 30.61
N SER A 11 5.85 -17.23 29.92
CA SER A 11 6.60 -16.73 28.79
C SER A 11 5.61 -16.51 27.65
N CYS A 12 4.79 -15.46 27.80
CA CYS A 12 4.22 -14.78 26.66
C CYS A 12 5.42 -14.13 25.97
N ILE A 13 6.01 -14.90 25.06
CA ILE A 13 6.71 -14.37 23.91
C ILE A 13 5.68 -13.46 23.25
N GLY A 14 5.69 -12.19 23.65
CA GLY A 14 4.97 -11.15 22.97
C GLY A 14 5.60 -11.10 21.60
N PHE A 15 4.99 -11.80 20.65
CA PHE A 15 5.12 -11.42 19.27
C PHE A 15 4.77 -9.94 19.26
N SER A 16 5.80 -9.11 19.13
CA SER A 16 5.66 -7.71 18.78
C SER A 16 4.99 -7.73 17.42
N VAL A 17 3.66 -7.79 17.44
CA VAL A 17 2.81 -7.44 16.31
C VAL A 17 3.27 -6.04 15.97
N TYR A 18 4.12 -5.93 14.95
CA TYR A 18 4.36 -4.66 14.30
C TYR A 18 3.07 -4.38 13.54
N ALA A 19 2.05 -3.91 14.27
CA ALA A 19 0.80 -3.48 13.69
C ALA A 19 1.13 -2.20 12.94
N GLY A 20 1.44 -2.31 11.65
CA GLY A 20 1.37 -1.16 10.76
C GLY A 20 0.01 -0.50 10.96
N THR A 21 -0.02 0.84 10.97
CA THR A 21 -1.29 1.55 11.10
C THR A 21 -2.21 1.12 9.96
N SER A 22 -3.48 0.82 10.28
CA SER A 22 -4.49 0.54 9.26
C SER A 22 -5.65 1.52 9.39
N TYR A 23 -6.30 1.78 8.27
CA TYR A 23 -7.40 2.72 8.16
C TYR A 23 -8.59 2.04 7.49
N THR A 24 -9.79 2.43 7.90
CA THR A 24 -11.02 2.05 7.17
C THR A 24 -11.07 2.77 5.82
N LYS A 25 -11.91 2.26 4.91
CA LYS A 25 -12.18 2.90 3.62
C LYS A 25 -12.61 4.36 3.80
N GLU A 26 -13.52 4.62 4.73
CA GLU A 26 -14.09 5.95 4.97
C GLU A 26 -13.05 6.93 5.51
N GLU A 27 -12.20 6.47 6.43
CA GLU A 27 -11.08 7.28 6.95
C GLU A 27 -10.06 7.62 5.86
N LEU A 28 -9.70 6.66 5.03
CA LEU A 28 -8.77 6.88 3.91
C LEU A 28 -9.30 7.92 2.92
N ASN A 29 -10.56 7.79 2.51
CA ASN A 29 -11.19 8.77 1.61
C ASN A 29 -11.15 10.16 2.23
N LYS A 30 -11.55 10.31 3.49
CA LYS A 30 -11.50 11.60 4.19
C LYS A 30 -10.08 12.18 4.26
N LEU A 31 -9.09 11.37 4.62
CA LEU A 31 -7.69 11.79 4.74
C LEU A 31 -7.13 12.24 3.38
N VAL A 32 -7.27 11.40 2.36
CA VAL A 32 -6.74 11.66 1.01
C VAL A 32 -7.45 12.84 0.32
N ASP A 33 -8.75 13.02 0.53
CA ASP A 33 -9.51 14.15 -0.02
C ASP A 33 -9.22 15.46 0.71
N SER A 34 -8.93 15.40 2.02
CA SER A 34 -8.48 16.57 2.79
C SER A 34 -7.04 17.01 2.47
N GLY A 35 -6.34 16.26 1.60
CA GLY A 35 -4.94 16.51 1.25
C GLY A 35 -3.93 16.03 2.30
N ASN A 36 -4.39 15.25 3.29
CA ASN A 36 -3.57 14.71 4.38
C ASN A 36 -3.59 13.18 4.34
N PRO A 37 -2.99 12.54 3.30
CA PRO A 37 -2.91 11.08 3.27
C PRO A 37 -2.14 10.55 4.48
N PRO A 38 -2.34 9.27 4.86
CA PRO A 38 -1.55 8.64 5.91
C PRO A 38 -0.04 8.79 5.71
N LYS A 39 0.71 8.75 6.81
CA LYS A 39 2.17 8.64 6.74
C LYS A 39 2.54 7.25 6.25
N GLU A 40 3.56 7.20 5.42
CA GLU A 40 3.94 6.03 4.63
C GLU A 40 5.37 5.65 4.98
N LYS A 41 5.64 4.35 5.16
CA LYS A 41 7.01 3.83 5.24
C LYS A 41 7.73 4.01 3.90
N TYR A 42 9.01 3.68 3.88
CA TYR A 42 9.81 3.73 2.65
C TYR A 42 9.24 2.82 1.57
N GLU A 43 8.97 3.40 0.39
CA GLU A 43 8.43 2.70 -0.77
C GLU A 43 9.40 1.65 -1.31
N GLN A 44 8.89 0.44 -1.54
CA GLN A 44 9.65 -0.68 -2.09
C GLN A 44 9.10 -1.10 -3.46
N ILE A 45 9.97 -1.51 -4.36
CA ILE A 45 9.57 -2.12 -5.63
C ILE A 45 9.03 -3.52 -5.34
N LEU A 46 7.77 -3.74 -5.72
CA LEU A 46 7.08 -5.02 -5.60
C LEU A 46 7.22 -5.86 -6.88
N GLY A 47 7.39 -5.21 -8.03
CA GLY A 47 7.62 -5.89 -9.31
C GLY A 47 7.90 -4.95 -10.47
N THR A 48 8.55 -5.50 -11.50
CA THR A 48 8.85 -4.80 -12.75
C THR A 48 8.61 -5.73 -13.93
N ASP A 49 7.76 -5.31 -14.87
CA ASP A 49 7.50 -6.02 -16.13
C ASP A 49 7.98 -5.19 -17.31
N THR A 50 8.65 -5.81 -18.29
CA THR A 50 8.97 -5.15 -19.56
C THR A 50 7.74 -5.22 -20.47
N MET A 51 7.18 -4.06 -20.81
CA MET A 51 6.01 -4.00 -21.69
C MET A 51 5.86 -2.63 -22.38
N PRO A 52 5.27 -2.56 -23.59
CA PRO A 52 5.02 -1.29 -24.25
C PRO A 52 4.06 -0.37 -23.47
N PHE A 53 4.15 0.94 -23.70
CA PHE A 53 3.39 1.93 -22.94
C PHE A 53 1.86 1.77 -23.04
N SER A 54 1.32 1.56 -24.24
CA SER A 54 -0.13 1.41 -24.45
C SER A 54 -0.75 0.25 -23.67
N PRO A 55 -0.26 -1.01 -23.76
CA PRO A 55 -0.77 -2.11 -22.94
C PRO A 55 -0.50 -1.87 -21.45
N CYS A 56 0.63 -1.26 -21.08
CA CYS A 56 0.89 -0.91 -19.68
C CYS A 56 -0.19 0.01 -19.12
N LYS A 57 -0.49 1.11 -19.83
CA LYS A 57 -1.53 2.07 -19.42
C LYS A 57 -2.91 1.40 -19.31
N SER A 58 -3.22 0.50 -20.25
CA SER A 58 -4.46 -0.29 -20.20
C SER A 58 -4.53 -1.16 -18.95
N ASP A 59 -3.46 -1.85 -18.60
CA ASP A 59 -3.41 -2.70 -17.40
C ASP A 59 -3.46 -1.89 -16.10
N VAL A 60 -2.76 -0.75 -16.03
CA VAL A 60 -2.87 0.16 -14.88
C VAL A 60 -4.28 0.75 -14.75
N ASN A 61 -4.95 1.04 -15.86
CA ASN A 61 -6.34 1.48 -15.84
C ASN A 61 -7.31 0.40 -15.34
N LYS A 62 -7.04 -0.88 -15.58
CA LYS A 62 -7.84 -1.96 -14.98
C LYS A 62 -7.72 -1.95 -13.47
N MET A 63 -6.51 -1.81 -12.92
CA MET A 63 -6.28 -1.69 -11.47
C MET A 63 -6.99 -0.46 -10.89
N TYR A 64 -6.87 0.69 -11.57
CA TYR A 64 -7.59 1.92 -11.21
C TYR A 64 -9.10 1.69 -11.13
N ASN A 65 -9.69 1.11 -12.18
CA ASN A 65 -11.14 0.90 -12.29
C ASN A 65 -11.69 -0.12 -11.29
N GLN A 66 -10.86 -1.05 -10.82
CA GLN A 66 -11.25 -2.02 -9.79
C GLN A 66 -11.35 -1.39 -8.40
N LEU A 67 -10.56 -0.34 -8.14
CA LEU A 67 -10.46 0.27 -6.82
C LEU A 67 -11.23 1.59 -6.72
N ILE A 68 -11.50 2.28 -7.84
CA ILE A 68 -12.23 3.55 -7.80
C ILE A 68 -13.65 3.37 -7.22
N GLY A 69 -14.04 4.28 -6.33
CA GLY A 69 -15.31 4.21 -5.59
C GLY A 69 -15.23 3.35 -4.32
N GLU A 70 -14.22 2.48 -4.23
CA GLU A 70 -13.91 1.71 -3.03
C GLU A 70 -12.77 2.35 -2.25
N TYR A 71 -11.65 2.63 -2.88
CA TYR A 71 -10.51 3.27 -2.22
C TYR A 71 -10.14 4.57 -2.92
N PRO A 72 -9.40 5.46 -2.24
CA PRO A 72 -8.82 6.60 -2.90
C PRO A 72 -7.86 6.12 -3.99
N VAL A 73 -8.03 6.64 -5.20
CA VAL A 73 -7.14 6.39 -6.32
C VAL A 73 -6.88 7.70 -7.04
N LYS A 74 -5.61 8.03 -7.29
CA LYS A 74 -5.20 9.26 -7.97
C LYS A 74 -4.23 8.98 -9.09
N VAL A 75 -4.53 9.54 -10.26
CA VAL A 75 -3.55 9.65 -11.35
C VAL A 75 -2.60 10.79 -10.99
N ILE A 76 -1.35 10.46 -10.64
CA ILE A 76 -0.34 11.44 -10.24
C ILE A 76 0.51 11.92 -11.41
N GLN A 77 0.54 11.16 -12.52
CA GLN A 77 1.16 11.58 -13.77
C GLN A 77 0.44 10.95 -14.97
N ASN A 78 0.19 11.75 -16.02
CA ASN A 78 -0.37 11.29 -17.28
C ASN A 78 0.20 12.11 -18.46
N SER A 79 1.24 11.58 -19.08
CA SER A 79 1.89 12.10 -20.28
C SER A 79 1.85 11.07 -21.42
N PRO A 80 2.31 11.41 -22.65
CA PRO A 80 2.35 10.48 -23.77
C PRO A 80 3.20 9.21 -23.54
N ASP A 81 4.15 9.26 -22.61
CA ASP A 81 5.17 8.24 -22.35
C ASP A 81 5.30 7.84 -20.87
N SER A 82 4.59 8.53 -19.96
CA SER A 82 4.54 8.22 -18.53
C SER A 82 3.11 8.21 -18.01
N TYR A 83 2.76 7.17 -17.28
CA TYR A 83 1.46 7.07 -16.62
C TYR A 83 1.67 6.50 -15.23
N VAL A 84 1.28 7.25 -14.20
CA VAL A 84 1.50 6.87 -12.81
C VAL A 84 0.21 7.04 -12.02
N VAL A 85 -0.20 5.96 -11.37
CA VAL A 85 -1.39 5.89 -10.54
C VAL A 85 -0.98 5.47 -9.13
N LYS A 86 -1.44 6.21 -8.14
CA LYS A 86 -1.32 5.87 -6.72
C LYS A 86 -2.67 5.42 -6.18
N MET A 87 -2.68 4.28 -5.51
CA MET A 87 -3.85 3.60 -4.96
C MET A 87 -3.60 3.38 -3.47
N TRP A 88 -4.52 3.82 -2.62
CA TRP A 88 -4.45 3.57 -1.18
C TRP A 88 -5.29 2.35 -0.83
N ALA A 89 -4.86 1.59 0.16
CA ALA A 89 -5.58 0.46 0.75
C ALA A 89 -5.53 0.58 2.29
N ASN A 90 -6.15 -0.37 2.99
CA ASN A 90 -6.30 -0.30 4.44
C ASN A 90 -4.97 -0.19 5.19
N ASP A 91 -3.95 -0.89 4.74
CA ASP A 91 -2.66 -1.09 5.43
C ASP A 91 -1.47 -0.42 4.73
N GLY A 92 -1.69 0.17 3.56
CA GLY A 92 -0.63 0.82 2.80
C GLY A 92 -1.11 1.38 1.47
N PHE A 93 -0.18 1.63 0.57
CA PHE A 93 -0.46 2.10 -0.77
C PHE A 93 0.32 1.31 -1.81
N VAL A 94 -0.17 1.37 -3.05
CA VAL A 94 0.50 0.85 -4.24
C VAL A 94 0.60 1.97 -5.27
N VAL A 95 1.77 2.13 -5.88
CA VAL A 95 2.01 2.95 -7.06
C VAL A 95 2.25 2.02 -8.24
N ALA A 96 1.51 2.24 -9.32
CA ALA A 96 1.73 1.60 -10.60
C ALA A 96 2.19 2.65 -11.61
N LYS A 97 3.37 2.44 -12.19
CA LYS A 97 4.04 3.33 -13.13
C LYS A 97 4.31 2.64 -14.45
N CYS A 98 3.90 3.27 -15.54
CA CYS A 98 4.25 2.92 -16.91
C CYS A 98 5.21 3.97 -17.45
N ALA A 99 6.46 3.61 -17.72
CA ALA A 99 7.43 4.49 -18.38
C ALA A 99 8.57 3.66 -18.97
N ASN A 100 9.27 4.17 -19.98
CA ASN A 100 10.50 3.58 -20.51
C ASN A 100 10.39 2.09 -20.90
N GLY A 101 9.24 1.67 -21.44
CA GLY A 101 8.99 0.27 -21.80
C GLY A 101 8.85 -0.68 -20.60
N GLN A 102 8.55 -0.13 -19.42
CA GLN A 102 8.38 -0.89 -18.19
C GLN A 102 7.09 -0.51 -17.47
N LYS A 103 6.50 -1.52 -16.82
CA LYS A 103 5.53 -1.35 -15.74
C LYS A 103 6.26 -1.62 -14.44
N ILE A 104 6.32 -0.63 -13.56
CA ILE A 104 6.87 -0.78 -12.21
C ILE A 104 5.70 -0.69 -11.24
N VAL A 105 5.60 -1.67 -10.35
CA VAL A 105 4.67 -1.66 -9.23
C VAL A 105 5.50 -1.57 -7.95
N SER A 106 5.17 -0.60 -7.12
CA SER A 106 5.84 -0.32 -5.86
C SER A 106 4.80 0.01 -4.79
N GLY A 107 5.19 -0.01 -3.53
CA GLY A 107 4.27 0.28 -2.43
C GLY A 107 4.96 0.31 -1.08
N ALA A 108 4.21 0.72 -0.07
CA ALA A 108 4.64 0.66 1.32
C ALA A 108 3.43 0.53 2.24
N GLU A 109 3.67 -0.02 3.42
CA GLU A 109 2.74 0.06 4.55
C GLU A 109 2.72 1.46 5.14
N TYR A 110 1.69 1.78 5.92
CA TYR A 110 1.66 3.02 6.71
C TYR A 110 2.57 2.97 7.94
N GLU A 111 3.02 4.14 8.39
CA GLU A 111 3.77 4.31 9.66
C GLU A 111 2.91 4.06 10.90
#